data_AF-A0A8S2ZH55-F1
#
_entry.id   AF-A0A8S2ZH55-F1
#
_cell.length_a   1.000
_cell.length_b   1.000
_cell.length_c   1.000
_cell.angle_alpha   90.00
_cell.angle_beta   90.00
_cell.angle_gamma   90.00
#
_symmetry.space_group_name_H-M   'P 1'
#
loop_
_entity.id
_entity.type
_entity.pdbx_description
1 polymer ?
#
loop_
_entity_poly.entity_id
_entity_poly.type
_entity_poly.pdbx_seq_one_letter_code
_entity_poly.pdbx_strand_id
1 'polypeptide(L)' 'TLNLPQICSKVLGGKFADQKICKDCPHRYSREEDFTLISVDIRHSQNLKESLEQYVIGELLDG' A
#
# COMPACT_ATOMS: atom_id res chain seq x y z
N THR A 1 3.60 27.33 -6.98
CA THR A 1 2.96 26.21 -7.72
C THR A 1 1.96 26.81 -8.68
N LEU A 2 1.96 26.40 -9.95
CA LEU A 2 0.90 26.81 -10.88
C LEU A 2 -0.43 26.28 -10.33
N ASN A 3 -1.42 27.14 -10.10
CA ASN A 3 -2.75 26.80 -9.57
C ASN A 3 -3.60 26.00 -10.58
N LEU A 4 -3.00 24.97 -11.17
CA LEU A 4 -3.60 24.11 -12.17
C LEU A 4 -4.06 22.81 -11.51
N PRO A 5 -5.23 22.27 -11.90
CA PRO A 5 -5.71 21.00 -11.38
C PRO A 5 -4.69 19.87 -11.63
N GLN A 6 -4.36 19.13 -10.59
CA GLN A 6 -3.49 17.94 -10.67
C GLN A 6 -4.32 16.74 -11.15
N ILE A 7 -4.68 16.73 -12.44
CA ILE A 7 -5.63 15.75 -13.02
C ILE A 7 -5.15 14.31 -12.82
N CYS A 8 -3.86 14.02 -13.03
CA CYS A 8 -3.33 12.66 -12.87
C CYS A 8 -3.51 12.15 -11.44
N SER A 9 -3.18 12.96 -10.43
CA SER A 9 -3.39 12.60 -9.02
C SER A 9 -4.88 12.47 -8.69
N LYS A 10 -5.74 13.32 -9.26
CA LYS A 10 -7.20 13.22 -9.04
C LYS A 10 -7.84 11.96 -9.64
N VAL A 11 -7.34 11.50 -10.79
CA VAL A 11 -7.95 10.41 -11.57
C VAL A 11 -7.32 9.05 -11.25
N LEU A 12 -5.99 9.02 -11.13
CA LEU A 12 -5.22 7.79 -10.93
C LEU A 12 -4.74 7.62 -9.49
N GLY A 13 -4.83 8.68 -8.68
CA GLY A 13 -4.29 8.69 -7.33
C GLY A 13 -5.16 7.97 -6.32
N GLY A 14 -4.51 7.39 -5.32
CA GLY A 14 -5.12 6.89 -4.10
C GLY A 14 -4.16 7.00 -2.92
N LYS A 15 -4.57 6.48 -1.76
CA LYS A 15 -3.74 6.43 -0.54
C LYS A 15 -3.67 5.02 0.03
N PHE A 16 -2.51 4.65 0.55
CA PHE A 16 -2.29 3.47 1.38
C PHE A 16 -1.95 3.86 2.81
N ALA A 17 -2.22 2.97 3.76
CA ALA A 17 -1.71 3.09 5.12
C ALA A 17 -0.50 2.17 5.28
N ASP A 18 0.71 2.74 5.38
CA ASP A 18 1.89 2.01 5.85
C ASP A 18 1.76 1.84 7.36
N GLN A 19 1.71 0.59 7.82
CA GLN A 19 1.50 0.25 9.23
C GLN A 19 2.58 -0.69 9.73
N LYS A 20 3.15 -0.34 10.90
CA LYS A 20 4.07 -1.22 11.64
C LYS A 20 3.54 -1.37 13.05
N ILE A 21 3.30 -2.61 13.45
CA ILE A 21 2.70 -2.96 14.74
C ILE A 21 3.69 -3.85 15.47
N CYS A 22 4.18 -3.41 16.63
CA CYS A 22 5.04 -4.24 17.48
C CYS A 22 4.20 -5.33 18.16
N LYS A 23 4.70 -6.57 18.19
CA LYS A 23 4.01 -7.69 18.85
C LYS A 23 4.10 -7.62 20.38
N ASP A 24 5.25 -7.20 20.91
CA ASP A 24 5.58 -7.31 22.34
C ASP A 24 5.52 -5.97 23.10
N CYS A 25 5.10 -4.88 22.45
CA CYS A 25 4.93 -3.57 23.08
C CYS A 25 3.81 -2.77 22.39
N PRO A 26 3.24 -1.72 23.04
CA PRO A 26 2.06 -1.02 22.51
C PRO A 26 2.36 -0.08 21.34
N HIS A 27 3.61 0.00 20.89
CA HIS A 27 4.01 0.92 19.84
C HIS A 27 3.42 0.53 18.49
N ARG A 28 2.88 1.55 17.82
CA ARG A 28 2.31 1.46 16.48
C ARG A 28 2.77 2.65 15.69
N TYR A 29 3.11 2.40 14.44
CA TYR A 29 3.37 3.41 13.43
C TYR A 29 2.29 3.27 12.35
N SER A 30 1.73 4.40 11.93
CA SER A 30 0.86 4.46 10.76
C SER A 30 1.11 5.76 10.01
N ARG A 31 1.23 5.66 8.69
CA ARG A 31 1.39 6.80 7.80
C ARG A 31 0.56 6.60 6.54
N GLU A 32 -0.07 7.66 6.06
CA GLU A 32 -0.66 7.66 4.72
C GLU A 32 0.40 7.93 3.66
N GLU A 33 0.38 7.13 2.60
CA GLU A 33 1.23 7.30 1.42
C GLU A 33 0.37 7.38 0.16
N ASP A 34 0.67 8.35 -0.70
CA ASP A 34 -0.04 8.52 -1.97
C ASP A 34 0.50 7.53 -3.01
N PHE A 35 -0.37 6.96 -3.85
CA PHE A 35 0.02 6.09 -4.96
C PHE A 35 -0.69 6.49 -6.26
N THR A 36 -0.11 6.11 -7.40
CA THR A 36 -0.76 6.18 -8.73
C THR A 36 -0.71 4.85 -9.49
N LEU A 37 -0.06 3.83 -8.92
CA LEU A 37 0.15 2.52 -9.49
C LEU A 37 0.18 1.48 -8.36
N ILE A 38 -0.40 0.30 -8.61
CA ILE A 38 -0.28 -0.87 -7.74
C ILE A 38 0.42 -1.98 -8.53
N SER A 39 1.60 -2.38 -8.08
CA SER A 39 2.35 -3.49 -8.68
C SER A 39 2.15 -4.74 -7.83
N VAL A 40 1.52 -5.77 -8.41
CA VAL A 40 1.22 -7.03 -7.72
C VAL A 40 2.04 -8.18 -8.30
N ASP A 41 2.41 -9.15 -7.46
CA ASP A 41 3.03 -10.40 -7.92
C ASP A 41 1.96 -11.33 -8.49
N ILE A 42 2.31 -12.03 -9.57
CA ILE A 42 1.45 -13.03 -10.25
C ILE A 42 1.91 -14.46 -9.98
N ARG A 43 3.11 -14.64 -9.43
CA ARG A 43 3.64 -15.97 -9.11
C ARG A 43 2.73 -16.61 -8.07
N HIS A 44 2.31 -17.84 -8.34
CA HIS A 44 1.41 -18.62 -7.48
C HIS A 44 0.02 -18.02 -7.25
N SER A 45 -0.37 -16.99 -8.02
CA SER A 45 -1.72 -16.41 -7.99
C SER A 45 -2.49 -16.82 -9.24
N GLN A 46 -3.73 -17.29 -9.09
CA GLN A 46 -4.58 -17.74 -10.20
C GLN A 46 -5.38 -16.59 -10.82
N ASN A 47 -5.52 -15.48 -10.10
CA ASN A 47 -6.29 -14.31 -10.52
C ASN A 47 -5.83 -13.05 -9.78
N LEU A 48 -6.31 -11.89 -10.25
CA LEU A 48 -5.97 -10.58 -9.68
C LEU A 48 -6.34 -10.44 -8.21
N LYS A 49 -7.44 -11.07 -7.77
CA LYS A 49 -7.88 -11.01 -6.37
C LYS A 49 -6.85 -11.66 -5.45
N GLU A 50 -6.35 -12.84 -5.81
CA GLU A 50 -5.29 -13.52 -5.07
C GLU A 50 -4.00 -12.68 -5.03
N SER A 51 -3.59 -12.09 -6.16
CA SER A 51 -2.42 -11.20 -6.22
C SER A 51 -2.57 -9.98 -5.30
N LEU A 52 -3.77 -9.38 -5.22
CA LEU A 52 -4.06 -8.25 -4.34
C LEU A 52 -4.14 -8.67 -2.86
N GLU A 53 -4.61 -9.89 -2.57
CA GLU A 53 -4.58 -10.45 -1.20
C GLU A 53 -3.14 -10.61 -0.72
N GLN A 54 -2.24 -11.14 -1.56
CA GLN A 54 -0.82 -11.22 -1.22
C GLN A 54 -0.19 -9.83 -1.05
N TYR A 55 -0.56 -8.85 -1.88
CA TYR A 55 -0.03 -7.49 -1.80
C TYR A 55 -0.31 -6.80 -0.46
N VAL A 56 -1.45 -7.10 0.18
CA VAL A 56 -1.86 -6.47 1.46
C VAL A 56 -1.55 -7.33 2.69
N ILE A 57 -1.00 -8.53 2.51
CA ILE A 57 -0.56 -9.37 3.62
C ILE A 57 0.61 -8.67 4.30
N GLY A 58 0.48 -8.47 5.61
CA GLY A 58 1.57 -7.94 6.42
C GLY A 58 2.70 -8.95 6.54
N GLU A 59 3.93 -8.49 6.38
CA GLU A 59 5.11 -9.30 6.63
C GLU A 59 5.51 -9.22 8.10
N LEU A 60 5.92 -10.36 8.65
CA LEU A 60 6.60 -10.37 9.95
C LEU A 60 8.04 -9.88 9.73
N LEU A 61 8.37 -8.75 10.33
CA LEU A 61 9.74 -8.26 10.38
C LEU A 61 10.48 -9.03 11.48
N ASP A 62 11.38 -9.92 11.08
CA ASP A 62 12.26 -10.68 11.98
C ASP A 62 13.71 -10.38 11.58
N GLY A 63 14.55 -10.02 12.55
CA GLY A 63 15.91 -9.51 12.35
C GLY A 63 16.68 -9.31 13.63
#